data_AF-A0A7J8EUM2-F1
#
_entry.id   AF-A0A7J8EUM2-F1
#
_cell.length_a   1.000
_cell.length_b   1.000
_cell.length_c   1.000
_cell.angle_alpha   90.00
_cell.angle_beta   90.00
_cell.angle_gamma   90.00
#
_symmetry.space_group_name_H-M   'P 1'
#
loop_
_entity.id
_entity.type
_entity.pdbx_description
1 polymer ?
#
loop_
_entity_poly.entity_id
_entity_poly.type
_entity_poly.pdbx_seq_one_letter_code
_entity_poly.pdbx_strand_id
1 'polypeptide(L)'
;MMCDGRRLKKRKTSTKRNTLNPVYNEAIVFDVPPESIDQIHLSIAVMDYDRIGHNEVIGVCQVGNQAERLGRDHWSEMLSYPRKPIAHWHSLVEVRPDPHLLHFMEE
;
A
#
# COMPACT_ATOMS: atom_id res chain seq x y z
N MET A 1 -2.27 4.37 -4.22
CA MET A 1 -3.10 5.46 -3.67
C MET A 1 -4.48 5.37 -4.27
N MET A 2 -5.49 5.32 -3.41
CA MET A 2 -6.89 5.11 -3.74
C MET A 2 -7.72 6.30 -3.23
N CYS A 3 -8.86 6.58 -3.86
CA CYS A 3 -9.87 7.53 -3.43
C CYS A 3 -11.24 6.97 -3.83
N ASP A 4 -12.18 6.82 -2.89
CA ASP A 4 -13.51 6.25 -3.13
C ASP A 4 -13.51 4.97 -3.97
N GLY A 5 -12.63 4.02 -3.61
CA GLY A 5 -12.47 2.75 -4.32
C GLY A 5 -11.77 2.83 -5.69
N ARG A 6 -11.43 4.03 -6.16
CA ARG A 6 -10.72 4.25 -7.44
C ARG A 6 -9.23 4.44 -7.22
N ARG A 7 -8.43 3.79 -8.06
CA ARG A 7 -6.97 3.91 -8.06
C ARG A 7 -6.53 5.21 -8.73
N LEU A 8 -5.94 6.13 -7.96
CA LEU A 8 -5.46 7.42 -8.47
C LEU A 8 -4.01 7.37 -8.95
N LYS A 9 -3.11 6.78 -8.16
CA LYS A 9 -1.67 6.67 -8.47
C LYS A 9 -1.13 5.31 -8.00
N LYS A 10 -0.37 4.64 -8.87
CA LYS A 10 0.41 3.42 -8.57
C LYS A 10 1.90 3.73 -8.66
N ARG A 11 2.67 3.16 -7.73
CA ARG A 11 4.14 3.18 -7.69
C ARG A 11 4.60 1.80 -7.22
N LYS A 12 5.74 1.34 -7.71
CA LYS A 12 6.33 0.03 -7.39
C LYS A 12 7.76 0.27 -6.90
N THR A 13 8.22 -0.56 -5.97
CA THR A 13 9.64 -0.65 -5.58
C THR A 13 10.40 -1.56 -6.54
N SER A 14 11.73 -1.67 -6.36
CA SER A 14 12.53 -2.69 -7.02
C SER A 14 12.18 -4.10 -6.54
N THR A 15 12.26 -5.09 -7.45
CA THR A 15 12.10 -6.51 -7.10
C THR A 15 13.31 -7.01 -6.33
N LYS A 16 13.10 -7.59 -5.14
CA LYS A 16 14.12 -8.33 -4.39
C LYS A 16 13.96 -9.82 -4.66
N ARG A 17 14.98 -10.45 -5.23
CA ARG A 17 14.92 -11.85 -5.69
C ARG A 17 15.30 -12.82 -4.58
N ASN A 18 14.67 -13.99 -4.59
CA ASN A 18 15.02 -15.15 -3.77
C ASN A 18 15.07 -14.84 -2.26
N THR A 19 14.11 -14.08 -1.74
CA THR A 19 14.04 -13.75 -0.31
C THR A 19 12.59 -13.62 0.18
N LEU A 20 12.32 -14.16 1.37
CA LEU A 20 11.07 -13.95 2.11
C LEU A 20 11.14 -12.76 3.07
N ASN A 21 12.33 -12.17 3.22
CA ASN A 21 12.58 -11.02 4.09
C ASN A 21 13.23 -9.89 3.27
N PRO A 22 12.52 -9.33 2.28
CA PRO A 22 13.08 -8.29 1.42
C PRO A 22 13.34 -7.00 2.22
N VAL A 23 14.52 -6.41 2.01
CA VAL A 23 14.86 -5.07 2.52
C VAL A 23 14.85 -4.10 1.36
N TYR A 24 13.91 -3.15 1.36
CA TYR A 24 13.75 -2.20 0.25
C TYR A 24 14.54 -0.91 0.48
N ASN A 25 14.34 -0.24 1.61
CA ASN A 25 14.90 1.10 1.88
C ASN A 25 14.65 2.11 0.74
N GLU A 26 13.51 1.98 0.06
CA GLU A 26 13.08 2.83 -1.05
C GLU A 26 11.97 3.76 -0.58
N ALA A 27 12.08 5.05 -0.91
CA ALA A 27 11.02 6.02 -0.66
C ALA A 27 10.03 6.05 -1.82
N ILE A 28 8.75 5.88 -1.53
CA ILE A 28 7.65 6.10 -2.48
C ILE A 28 6.97 7.42 -2.13
N VAL A 29 6.99 8.35 -3.08
CA VAL A 29 6.48 9.72 -2.87
C VAL A 29 5.19 9.91 -3.66
N PHE A 30 4.19 10.51 -3.00
CA PHE A 30 2.94 10.93 -3.61
C PHE A 30 2.68 12.40 -3.31
N ASP A 31 2.46 13.20 -4.35
CA ASP A 31 1.95 14.57 -4.17
C ASP A 31 0.45 14.50 -3.91
N VAL A 32 0.04 15.04 -2.76
CA VAL A 32 -1.34 15.05 -2.26
C VAL A 32 -1.71 16.48 -1.85
N PRO A 33 -2.73 17.10 -2.46
CA PRO A 33 -3.28 18.36 -1.97
C PRO A 33 -3.84 18.19 -0.54
N PRO A 34 -3.60 19.12 0.39
CA PRO A 34 -4.09 19.02 1.77
C PRO A 34 -5.60 18.73 1.87
N GLU A 35 -6.41 19.35 1.01
CA GLU A 35 -7.86 19.19 0.93
C GLU A 35 -8.32 17.79 0.51
N SER A 36 -7.43 16.99 -0.09
CA SER A 36 -7.74 15.62 -0.53
C SER A 36 -7.28 14.55 0.47
N ILE A 37 -6.55 14.92 1.53
CA ILE A 37 -5.90 13.96 2.44
C ILE A 37 -6.91 13.03 3.11
N ASP A 38 -8.11 13.53 3.40
CA ASP A 38 -9.14 12.78 4.11
C ASP A 38 -9.89 11.76 3.25
N GLN A 39 -9.83 11.93 1.94
CA GLN A 39 -10.54 11.10 0.95
C GLN A 39 -9.65 9.98 0.40
N ILE A 40 -8.33 10.06 0.64
CA ILE A 40 -7.38 9.09 0.12
C ILE A 40 -6.99 8.03 1.15
N HIS A 41 -6.56 6.88 0.65
CA HIS A 41 -5.80 5.91 1.43
C HIS A 41 -4.70 5.25 0.57
N LEU A 42 -3.71 4.68 1.25
CA LEU A 42 -2.68 3.86 0.65
C LEU A 42 -3.04 2.39 0.82
N SER A 43 -3.33 1.71 -0.30
CA SER A 43 -3.33 0.25 -0.36
C SER A 43 -1.93 -0.20 -0.77
N ILE A 44 -1.28 -0.97 0.08
CA ILE A 44 0.09 -1.46 -0.09
C ILE A 44 0.01 -2.97 -0.28
N ALA A 45 0.59 -3.46 -1.37
CA ALA A 45 0.58 -4.86 -1.71
C ALA A 45 2.00 -5.41 -1.78
N VAL A 46 2.18 -6.59 -1.18
CA VAL A 46 3.37 -7.41 -1.42
C VAL A 46 3.01 -8.43 -2.48
N MET A 47 3.80 -8.45 -3.55
CA MET A 47 3.57 -9.33 -4.70
C MET A 47 4.79 -10.23 -4.88
N ASP A 48 4.54 -11.49 -5.22
CA ASP A 48 5.54 -12.38 -5.77
C ASP A 48 5.70 -12.08 -7.25
N TYR A 49 6.95 -11.94 -7.69
CA TYR A 49 7.26 -11.60 -9.07
C TYR A 49 7.68 -12.84 -9.83
N ASP A 50 6.87 -13.21 -10.82
CA ASP A 50 7.19 -14.29 -11.74
C ASP A 50 7.78 -13.76 -13.03
N ARG A 51 8.92 -14.32 -13.43
CA ARG A 51 9.58 -13.96 -14.68
C ARG A 51 8.75 -14.38 -15.90
N ILE A 52 7.99 -15.46 -15.76
CA ILE A 52 7.12 -16.05 -16.78
C ILE A 52 5.80 -16.37 -16.09
N GLY A 53 4.71 -15.72 -16.50
CA GLY A 53 3.40 -15.86 -15.87
C GLY A 53 2.87 -14.54 -15.31
N HIS A 54 1.95 -14.65 -14.35
CA HIS A 54 1.29 -13.52 -13.70
C HIS A 54 1.88 -13.34 -12.31
N ASN A 55 2.11 -12.09 -11.90
CA ASN A 55 2.55 -11.81 -10.53
C ASN A 55 1.42 -12.13 -9.55
N GLU A 56 1.74 -12.85 -8.49
CA GLU A 56 0.77 -13.21 -7.46
C GLU A 56 0.81 -12.24 -6.29
N VAL A 57 -0.34 -11.98 -5.69
CA VAL A 57 -0.43 -11.12 -4.51
C VAL A 57 -0.26 -11.98 -3.28
N ILE A 58 0.81 -11.72 -2.51
CA ILE A 58 1.03 -12.39 -1.22
C ILE A 58 0.06 -11.85 -0.17
N GLY A 59 -0.14 -10.53 -0.17
CA GLY A 59 -1.10 -9.90 0.72
C GLY A 59 -1.08 -8.38 0.65
N VAL A 60 -2.08 -7.77 1.30
CA VAL A 60 -2.32 -6.34 1.26
C VAL A 60 -2.48 -5.79 2.68
N CYS A 61 -2.00 -4.58 2.90
CA CYS A 61 -2.38 -3.76 4.04
C CYS A 61 -2.83 -2.37 3.57
N GLN A 62 -3.60 -1.69 4.40
CA GLN A 62 -4.13 -0.36 4.09
C GLN A 62 -3.77 0.63 5.20
N VAL A 63 -3.43 1.86 4.81
CA VAL A 63 -3.16 2.98 5.72
C VAL A 63 -3.95 4.18 5.21
N GLY A 64 -4.76 4.79 6.07
CA GLY A 64 -5.68 5.88 5.69
C GLY A 64 -6.83 6.04 6.69
N ASN A 65 -7.62 7.09 6.54
CA ASN A 65 -8.75 7.37 7.44
C ASN A 65 -9.78 6.23 7.53
N GLN A 66 -10.00 5.53 6.41
CA GLN A 66 -10.95 4.41 6.32
C GLN A 66 -10.32 3.05 6.58
N ALA A 67 -9.02 2.98 6.89
CA ALA A 67 -8.37 1.73 7.23
C ALA A 67 -8.85 1.20 8.60
N GLU A 68 -8.62 -0.08 8.84
CA GLU A 68 -8.91 -0.73 10.11
C GLU A 68 -7.70 -0.66 11.06
N ARG A 69 -7.98 -0.54 12.37
CA ARG A 69 -7.01 -0.69 13.46
C ARG A 69 -5.74 0.14 13.23
N LEU A 70 -4.58 -0.54 13.22
CA LEU A 70 -3.24 0.04 13.06
C LEU A 70 -3.08 0.89 11.79
N GLY A 71 -3.79 0.56 10.71
CA GLY A 71 -3.76 1.35 9.47
C GLY A 71 -4.29 2.77 9.65
N ARG A 72 -5.32 2.93 10.49
CA ARG A 72 -5.89 4.22 10.84
C ARG A 72 -5.03 4.96 11.85
N ASP A 73 -4.56 4.25 12.87
CA ASP A 73 -3.74 4.84 13.93
C ASP A 73 -2.43 5.40 13.36
N HIS A 74 -1.77 4.64 12.47
CA HIS A 74 -0.56 5.09 11.78
C HIS A 74 -0.83 6.35 10.94
N TRP A 75 -1.95 6.39 10.20
CA TRP A 75 -2.32 7.57 9.42
C TRP A 75 -2.58 8.80 10.30
N SER A 76 -3.32 8.61 11.39
CA SER A 76 -3.61 9.67 12.36
C SER A 76 -2.34 10.22 13.02
N GLU A 77 -1.40 9.34 13.38
CA GLU A 77 -0.11 9.74 13.95
C GLU A 77 0.73 10.53 12.93
N MET A 78 0.77 10.08 11.67
CA MET A 78 1.47 10.78 10.58
C MET A 78 0.93 12.21 10.40
N LEU A 79 -0.39 12.39 10.43
CA LEU A 79 -1.03 13.72 10.31
C LEU A 79 -0.80 14.59 11.56
N SER A 80 -0.74 13.98 12.74
CA SER A 80 -0.53 14.68 14.01
C SER A 80 0.91 15.18 14.19
N TYR A 81 1.88 14.56 13.51
CA TYR A 81 3.30 14.93 13.56
C TYR A 81 3.86 15.26 12.16
N PRO A 82 3.50 16.41 11.57
CA PRO A 82 4.00 16.80 10.25
C PRO A 82 5.53 16.79 10.18
N ARG A 83 6.08 16.26 9.07
CA ARG A 83 7.53 16.11 8.80
C ARG A 83 8.28 15.15 9.72
N LYS A 84 7.62 14.50 10.68
CA LYS A 84 8.20 13.40 11.45
C LYS A 84 7.90 12.08 10.74
N PRO A 85 8.91 11.30 10.33
CA PRO A 85 8.67 9.95 9.83
C PRO A 85 8.06 9.09 10.93
N ILE A 86 6.95 8.42 10.64
CA ILE A 86 6.30 7.44 11.52
C ILE A 86 6.53 6.06 10.92
N ALA A 87 6.90 5.10 11.75
CA ALA A 87 7.22 3.74 11.33
C ALA A 87 6.40 2.73 12.15
N HIS A 88 5.68 1.85 11.45
CA HIS A 88 4.90 0.77 12.04
C HIS A 88 4.99 -0.48 11.17
N TRP A 89 4.98 -1.65 11.82
CA TRP A 89 4.74 -2.92 11.14
C TRP A 89 3.23 -3.10 10.89
N HIS A 90 2.89 -3.66 9.73
CA HIS A 90 1.52 -3.99 9.36
C HIS A 90 1.46 -5.46 8.95
N SER A 91 0.52 -6.21 9.54
CA SER A 91 0.23 -7.57 9.08
C SER A 91 -0.41 -7.51 7.69
N LEU A 92 0.06 -8.36 6.79
CA LEU A 92 -0.57 -8.53 5.49
C LEU A 92 -1.86 -9.35 5.67
N VAL A 93 -2.93 -8.89 5.03
CA VAL A 93 -4.19 -9.61 4.96
C VAL A 93 -4.27 -10.29 3.60
N GLU A 94 -4.74 -11.53 3.59
CA GLU A 94 -4.99 -12.28 2.38
C GLU A 94 -6.03 -11.54 1.51
N VAL A 95 -5.70 -11.35 0.24
CA VAL A 95 -6.65 -10.81 -0.72
C VAL A 95 -7.64 -11.92 -1.01
N ARG A 96 -8.84 -11.85 -0.40
CA ARG A 96 -9.94 -12.69 -0.87
C ARG A 96 -10.09 -12.45 -2.37
N PRO A 97 -10.39 -13.49 -3.18
CA PRO A 97 -10.55 -13.36 -4.61
C PRO A 97 -11.81 -12.53 -4.89
N ASP A 98 -11.69 -11.22 -4.76
CA ASP A 98 -12.54 -10.27 -5.43
C ASP A 98 -11.93 -10.04 -6.82
N PRO A 99 -12.60 -10.52 -7.88
CA PRO A 99 -12.13 -10.35 -9.26
C PRO A 99 -11.86 -8.88 -9.62
N HIS A 100 -12.53 -7.93 -8.95
CA HIS A 100 -12.32 -6.51 -9.18
C HIS A 100 -10.99 -6.01 -8.60
N LEU A 101 -10.52 -6.55 -7.47
CA LEU A 101 -9.25 -6.13 -6.87
C LEU A 101 -8.04 -6.68 -7.64
N LEU A 102 -8.14 -7.89 -8.19
CA LEU A 102 -7.07 -8.52 -8.97
C LEU A 102 -6.69 -7.69 -10.21
N HIS A 103 -7.67 -7.19 -10.95
CA HIS A 103 -7.42 -6.37 -12.14
C HIS A 103 -6.68 -5.06 -11.83
N PHE A 104 -6.90 -4.48 -10.65
CA PHE A 104 -6.17 -3.28 -10.20
C PHE A 104 -4.74 -3.55 -9.71
N MET A 105 -4.33 -4.81 -9.60
CA MET A 105 -2.99 -5.16 -9.11
C MET A 105 -2.06 -5.58 -10.25
N GLU A 106 -2.62 -6.13 -11.33
CA GLU A 106 -1.86 -6.62 -12.49
C GLU A 106 -1.38 -5.52 -13.46
N GLU A 107 -2.07 -4.37 -13.54
CA GLU A 107 -1.62 -3.21 -14.34
C GLU A 107 -0.76 -2.23 -13.52
#